data_AF-A0A434FPC4-F1
#
_entry.id   AF-A0A434FPC4-F1
#
_cell.length_a   1.000
_cell.length_b   1.000
_cell.length_c   1.000
_cell.angle_alpha   90.00
_cell.angle_beta   90.00
_cell.angle_gamma   90.00
#
_symmetry.space_group_name_H-M   'P 1'
#
loop_
_entity.id
_entity.type
_entity.pdbx_description
1 polymer ?
#
loop_
_entity_poly.entity_id
_entity_poly.type
_entity_poly.pdbx_seq_one_letter_code
_entity_poly.pdbx_strand_id
1 'polypeptide(L)' 'PKLPRTLNASIEAFATSDFCAEAFGEAFRDNYAESRRAEQAAFDAWQASHITDFEWQRYFVS' A
#
# COMPACT_ATOMS: atom_id res chain seq x y z
N PRO A 1 -12.32 -10.69 -12.04
CA PRO A 1 -10.88 -10.52 -11.78
C PRO A 1 -10.52 -10.98 -10.36
N LYS A 2 -9.28 -11.43 -10.12
CA LYS A 2 -8.82 -11.74 -8.75
C LYS A 2 -8.52 -10.43 -8.00
N LEU A 3 -8.76 -10.43 -6.70
CA LEU A 3 -8.43 -9.28 -5.85
C LEU A 3 -6.92 -9.04 -5.80
N PRO A 4 -6.48 -7.76 -5.70
CA PRO A 4 -5.08 -7.43 -5.46
C PRO A 4 -4.57 -8.11 -4.18
N ARG A 5 -3.29 -8.53 -4.20
CA ARG A 5 -2.66 -9.25 -3.09
C ARG A 5 -1.62 -8.44 -2.33
N THR A 6 -1.40 -7.20 -2.74
CA THR A 6 -0.48 -6.27 -2.10
C THR A 6 -1.20 -4.96 -1.83
N LEU A 7 -0.78 -4.25 -0.79
CA LEU A 7 -1.34 -2.96 -0.45
C LEU A 7 -1.19 -1.98 -1.62
N ASN A 8 0.01 -1.90 -2.21
CA ASN A 8 0.26 -1.05 -3.38
C ASN A 8 -0.72 -1.34 -4.54
N ALA A 9 -0.93 -2.60 -4.91
CA ALA A 9 -1.87 -2.94 -5.99
C ALA A 9 -3.33 -2.60 -5.62
N SER A 10 -3.71 -2.66 -4.34
CA SER A 10 -5.01 -2.21 -3.87
C SER A 10 -5.17 -0.69 -3.92
N ILE A 11 -4.11 0.07 -3.63
CA ILE A 11 -4.09 1.53 -3.72
C ILE A 11 -4.33 1.96 -5.17
N GLU A 12 -3.62 1.34 -6.12
CA GLU A 12 -3.79 1.65 -7.54
C GLU A 12 -5.17 1.27 -8.06
N ALA A 13 -5.69 0.10 -7.65
CA ALA A 13 -7.05 -0.30 -8.01
C ALA A 13 -8.13 0.65 -7.46
N PHE A 14 -7.93 1.19 -6.26
CA PHE A 14 -8.83 2.18 -5.66
C PHE A 14 -8.75 3.53 -6.37
N ALA A 15 -7.54 4.00 -6.67
CA ALA A 15 -7.30 5.29 -7.33
C ALA A 15 -7.96 5.38 -8.72
N THR A 16 -8.09 4.27 -9.43
CA THR A 16 -8.73 4.21 -10.75
C THR A 16 -10.17 3.70 -10.71
N SER A 17 -10.79 3.57 -9.53
CA SER A 17 -12.13 3.01 -9.42
C SER A 17 -13.20 4.09 -9.62
N ASP A 18 -13.96 3.98 -10.71
CA ASP A 18 -15.14 4.82 -10.97
C ASP A 18 -16.20 4.60 -9.89
N PHE A 19 -16.42 3.36 -9.46
CA PHE A 19 -17.32 3.05 -8.35
C PHE A 19 -16.93 3.80 -7.06
N CYS A 20 -15.65 3.85 -6.70
CA CYS A 20 -15.21 4.59 -5.51
C CYS A 20 -15.31 6.11 -5.71
N ALA A 21 -15.08 6.62 -6.92
CA ALA A 21 -15.30 8.03 -7.23
C ALA A 21 -16.78 8.42 -7.07
N GLU A 22 -17.70 7.59 -7.53
CA GLU A 22 -19.14 7.81 -7.39
C GLU A 22 -19.60 7.68 -5.93
N ALA A 23 -19.11 6.67 -5.20
CA ALA A 23 -19.55 6.39 -3.84
C ALA A 23 -19.02 7.41 -2.81
N PHE A 24 -17.79 7.89 -2.98
CA PHE A 24 -17.12 8.73 -1.99
C PHE A 24 -16.84 10.16 -2.48
N GLY A 25 -16.93 10.42 -3.78
CA GLY A 25 -16.51 11.65 -4.44
C GLY A 25 -15.05 11.59 -4.92
N GLU A 26 -14.80 12.14 -6.12
CA GLU A 26 -13.46 12.18 -6.75
C GLU A 26 -12.40 12.78 -5.84
N ALA A 27 -12.70 13.94 -5.23
CA ALA A 27 -11.78 14.62 -4.34
C ALA A 27 -11.39 13.75 -3.13
N PHE A 28 -12.33 12.97 -2.58
CA PHE A 28 -12.01 12.05 -1.50
C PHE A 28 -11.16 10.88 -2.00
N ARG A 29 -11.58 10.23 -3.09
CA ARG A 29 -10.86 9.09 -3.70
C ARG A 29 -9.39 9.47 -3.94
N ASP A 30 -9.16 10.62 -4.56
CA ASP A 30 -7.82 11.06 -4.95
C ASP A 30 -6.96 11.38 -3.74
N ASN A 31 -7.47 12.18 -2.79
CA ASN A 31 -6.72 12.51 -1.58
C ASN A 31 -6.43 11.28 -0.71
N TYR A 32 -7.38 10.35 -0.63
CA TYR A 32 -7.17 9.11 0.11
C TYR A 32 -6.11 8.23 -0.57
N ALA A 33 -6.17 8.07 -1.89
CA ALA A 33 -5.16 7.34 -2.64
C ALA A 33 -3.75 7.93 -2.43
N GLU A 34 -3.61 9.26 -2.53
CA GLU A 34 -2.33 9.94 -2.27
C GLU A 34 -1.83 9.73 -0.84
N SER A 35 -2.72 9.81 0.16
CA SER A 35 -2.36 9.50 1.55
C SER A 35 -1.82 8.07 1.69
N ARG A 36 -2.45 7.09 1.03
CA ARG A 36 -1.98 5.70 1.09
C ARG A 36 -0.65 5.50 0.36
N ARG A 37 -0.42 6.20 -0.76
CA ARG A 37 0.87 6.18 -1.48
C ARG A 37 2.00 6.73 -0.60
N ALA A 38 1.76 7.83 0.10
CA ALA A 38 2.74 8.41 1.03
C ALA A 38 3.08 7.45 2.18
N GLU A 39 2.07 6.78 2.76
CA GLU A 39 2.27 5.80 3.82
C GLU A 39 3.05 4.57 3.34
N GLN A 40 2.71 4.03 2.16
CA GLN A 40 3.44 2.92 1.54
C GLN A 40 4.91 3.28 1.29
N ALA A 41 5.17 4.48 0.74
CA ALA A 41 6.54 4.93 0.49
C ALA A 41 7.35 5.08 1.79
N ALA A 42 6.73 5.59 2.86
CA ALA A 42 7.37 5.69 4.17
C ALA A 42 7.69 4.30 4.75
N PHE A 43 6.77 3.35 4.62
CA PHE A 43 6.98 1.98 5.05
C PHE A 43 8.11 1.30 4.25
N ASP A 44 8.12 1.45 2.93
CA ASP A 44 9.14 0.85 2.06
C ASP A 44 10.54 1.39 2.39
N ALA A 45 10.66 2.69 2.66
CA ALA A 45 11.91 3.31 3.08
C ALA A 45 12.36 2.82 4.47
N TRP A 46 11.44 2.68 5.42
CA TRP A 46 11.73 2.09 6.73
C TRP A 46 12.18 0.63 6.58
N GLN A 47 11.47 -0.19 5.82
CA GLN A 47 11.81 -1.59 5.62
C GLN A 47 13.18 -1.74 4.95
N ALA A 48 13.50 -0.91 3.94
CA ALA A 48 14.79 -0.96 3.26
C ALA A 48 15.98 -0.58 4.18
N SER A 49 15.73 0.15 5.26
CA SER A 49 16.76 0.60 6.22
C SER A 49 16.91 -0.31 7.45
N HIS A 50 16.09 -1.37 7.56
CA HIS A 50 16.06 -2.25 8.73
C HIS A 50 16.07 -3.71 8.30
N ILE A 51 16.82 -4.56 9.02
CA ILE A 51 16.54 -5.99 8.99
C ILE A 51 15.39 -6.21 9.96
N THR A 52 14.26 -6.66 9.45
CA THR A 52 13.11 -6.97 10.31
C THR A 52 13.39 -8.20 11.18
N ASP A 53 12.73 -8.32 12.34
CA ASP A 53 12.86 -9.51 13.19
C ASP A 53 12.51 -10.80 12.43
N PHE A 54 11.54 -10.72 11.51
CA PHE A 54 11.19 -11.84 10.64
C PHE A 54 12.36 -12.25 9.73
N GLU A 55 12.99 -11.28 9.07
CA GLU A 55 14.15 -11.54 8.21
C GLU A 55 15.34 -12.05 9.03
N TRP A 56 15.55 -11.51 10.23
CA TRP A 56 16.57 -11.99 11.16
C TRP A 56 16.35 -13.46 11.51
N GLN A 57 15.16 -13.83 11.98
CA GLN A 57 14.81 -15.22 12.32
C GLN A 57 14.90 -16.15 11.11
N ARG A 58 14.47 -15.69 9.93
CA ARG A 58 14.42 -16.51 8.72
C ARG A 58 15.80 -16.79 8.12
N TYR A 59 16.70 -15.81 8.16
CA TYR A 59 17.96 -15.86 7.42
C TYR A 59 19.21 -15.94 8.30
N PHE A 60 19.13 -15.58 9.59
CA PHE A 60 20.31 -15.44 10.47
C PHE A 60 20.27 -16.26 11.75
N VAL A 61 19.13 -16.82 12.14
CA VAL A 61 19.02 -17.72 13.30
C VAL A 61 18.83 -19.16 12.79
N SER A 62 19.83 -20.00 13.07
CA SER A 62 19.86 -21.45 12.79
C SER A 62 19.68 -22.27 14.06
#